data_AF-A0A934KZ12-F1
#
_entry.id   AF-A0A934KZ12-F1
#
_cell.length_a   1.000
_cell.length_b   1.000
_cell.length_c   1.000
_cell.angle_alpha   90.00
_cell.angle_beta   90.00
_cell.angle_gamma   90.00
#
_symmetry.space_group_name_H-M   'P 1'
#
loop_
_entity.id
_entity.type
_entity.pdbx_description
1 polymer ?
#
loop_
_entity_poly.entity_id
_entity_poly.type
_entity_poly.pdbx_seq_one_letter_code
_entity_poly.pdbx_strand_id
1 'polypeptide(L)'
;AGVQITGYGESAKILIQGVNSINSSMEPMLMVDDIQVKLESLVTIPVHEIEGYRVWKGADTAIFGARGSNGVIGFYTRKDLGVNKNPIQQ
;
A
#
# COMPACT_ATOMS: atom_id res chain seq x y z
N ALA A 1 4.51 6.33 -16.84
CA ALA A 1 3.11 6.81 -16.74
C ALA A 1 2.21 5.65 -16.28
N GLY A 2 1.09 5.94 -15.60
CA GLY A 2 -0.03 5.00 -15.47
C GLY A 2 -0.34 4.46 -14.07
N VAL A 3 -0.65 5.32 -13.09
CA VAL A 3 -1.38 4.90 -11.88
C VAL A 3 -2.64 5.77 -11.81
N GLN A 4 -3.80 5.13 -11.80
CA GLN A 4 -5.10 5.78 -11.65
C GLN A 4 -5.68 5.42 -10.29
N ILE A 5 -6.11 6.44 -9.56
CA ILE A 5 -6.83 6.29 -8.31
C ILE A 5 -8.20 6.90 -8.55
N THR A 6 -9.26 6.13 -8.36
CA THR A 6 -10.65 6.58 -8.50
C THR A 6 -11.40 6.32 -7.21
N GLY A 7 -12.25 7.26 -6.76
CA GLY A 7 -13.03 7.13 -5.52
C GLY A 7 -12.31 7.58 -4.24
N TYR A 8 -12.97 7.46 -3.09
CA TYR A 8 -12.46 7.83 -1.76
C TYR A 8 -13.00 6.90 -0.66
N GLY A 9 -12.24 6.75 0.44
CA GLY A 9 -12.60 5.86 1.55
C GLY A 9 -12.74 4.41 1.11
N GLU A 10 -13.79 3.73 1.54
CA GLU A 10 -14.09 2.34 1.17
C GLU A 10 -14.38 2.14 -0.33
N SER A 11 -14.69 3.22 -1.06
CA SER A 11 -14.94 3.18 -2.52
C SER A 11 -13.69 3.43 -3.37
N ALA A 12 -12.52 3.62 -2.74
CA ALA A 12 -11.29 3.86 -3.46
C ALA A 12 -10.92 2.63 -4.31
N LYS A 13 -10.37 2.87 -5.51
CA LYS A 13 -9.88 1.83 -6.41
C LYS A 13 -8.57 2.28 -7.01
N ILE A 14 -7.57 1.40 -6.97
CA ILE A 14 -6.23 1.67 -7.48
C ILE A 14 -6.00 0.79 -8.71
N LEU A 15 -5.68 1.41 -9.84
CA LEU A 15 -5.44 0.75 -11.12
C LEU A 15 -4.08 1.17 -11.66
N ILE A 16 -3.23 0.22 -12.04
CA ILE A 16 -1.96 0.51 -12.70
C ILE A 16 -2.17 0.39 -14.22
N GLN A 17 -2.21 1.51 -14.93
CA GLN A 17 -2.35 1.53 -16.38
C GLN A 17 -1.04 1.08 -17.05
N GLY A 18 -1.15 0.08 -17.93
CA GLY A 18 -0.03 -0.53 -18.66
C GLY A 18 -0.23 -2.01 -18.99
N VAL A 19 -1.18 -2.68 -18.33
CA VAL A 19 -1.57 -4.08 -18.59
C VAL A 19 -2.95 -4.12 -19.26
N ASN A 20 -3.05 -4.78 -20.41
CA ASN A 20 -4.29 -4.95 -21.17
C ASN A 20 -5.32 -5.75 -20.34
N SER A 21 -6.32 -5.09 -19.74
CA SER A 21 -7.41 -5.79 -19.04
C SER A 21 -8.73 -5.57 -19.74
N ILE A 22 -9.23 -6.64 -20.36
CA ILE A 22 -10.60 -6.69 -20.87
C ILE A 22 -11.57 -7.18 -19.79
N ASN A 23 -11.15 -7.88 -18.72
CA ASN A 23 -12.06 -8.38 -17.68
C ASN A 23 -11.40 -8.97 -16.40
N SER A 24 -10.09 -8.84 -16.18
CA SER A 24 -9.43 -9.45 -15.01
C SER A 24 -9.16 -8.39 -13.93
N SER A 25 -9.45 -8.69 -12.66
CA SER A 25 -9.18 -7.79 -11.53
C SER A 25 -7.70 -7.38 -11.57
N MET A 26 -7.46 -6.11 -11.88
CA MET A 26 -6.13 -5.49 -11.97
C MET A 26 -5.70 -4.90 -10.63
N GLU A 27 -6.29 -5.37 -9.54
CA GLU A 27 -6.01 -4.82 -8.22
C GLU A 27 -4.59 -5.22 -7.83
N PRO A 28 -3.72 -4.25 -7.54
CA PRO A 28 -2.37 -4.54 -7.09
C PRO A 28 -2.42 -5.14 -5.69
N MET A 29 -1.40 -5.90 -5.34
CA MET A 29 -1.22 -6.34 -3.96
C MET A 29 -0.83 -5.16 -3.09
N LEU A 30 -1.54 -4.96 -1.97
CA LEU A 30 -1.23 -3.92 -0.99
C LEU A 30 -0.52 -4.53 0.21
N MET A 31 0.48 -3.82 0.71
CA MET A 31 1.25 -4.19 1.90
C MET A 31 1.39 -3.01 2.85
N VAL A 32 1.36 -3.29 4.16
CA VAL A 32 1.71 -2.36 5.22
C VAL A 32 2.78 -3.05 6.07
N ASP A 33 3.96 -2.45 6.20
CA ASP A 33 5.07 -2.99 6.99
C ASP A 33 5.37 -4.47 6.70
N ASP A 34 5.49 -4.80 5.41
CA ASP A 34 5.74 -6.14 4.87
C ASP A 34 4.60 -7.16 5.06
N ILE A 35 3.45 -6.75 5.61
CA ILE A 35 2.25 -7.58 5.76
C ILE A 35 1.25 -7.26 4.66
N GLN A 36 0.74 -8.28 3.97
CA GLN A 36 -0.30 -8.11 2.96
C GLN A 36 -1.62 -7.66 3.62
N VAL A 37 -2.20 -6.57 3.13
CA VAL A 37 -3.47 -6.00 3.64
C VAL A 37 -4.49 -5.82 2.53
N LYS A 38 -5.75 -5.66 2.93
CA LYS A 38 -6.83 -5.19 2.04
C LYS A 38 -6.87 -3.67 2.05
N LEU A 39 -7.50 -3.10 1.02
CA LEU A 39 -7.67 -1.66 0.91
C LEU A 39 -8.43 -1.06 2.11
N GLU A 40 -9.46 -1.76 2.60
CA GLU A 40 -10.24 -1.37 3.78
C GLU A 40 -9.34 -1.13 5.01
N SER A 41 -8.37 -2.02 5.25
CA SER A 41 -7.41 -1.92 6.35
C SER A 41 -6.38 -0.81 6.15
N LEU A 42 -6.12 -0.39 4.92
CA LEU A 42 -5.24 0.73 4.63
C LEU A 42 -5.94 2.07 4.97
N VAL A 43 -7.23 2.18 4.70
CA VAL A 43 -8.03 3.41 4.97
C VAL A 43 -8.12 3.69 6.47
N THR A 44 -7.99 2.67 7.32
CA THR A 44 -8.00 2.85 8.79
C THR A 44 -6.70 3.42 9.35
N ILE A 45 -5.60 3.42 8.58
CA ILE A 45 -4.30 3.93 9.05
C ILE A 45 -4.27 5.46 8.88
N PRO A 46 -4.01 6.22 9.95
CA PRO A 46 -3.88 7.66 9.85
C PRO A 46 -2.71 8.07 8.95
N VAL A 47 -2.91 9.09 8.11
CA VAL A 47 -1.87 9.56 7.16
C VAL A 47 -0.61 10.06 7.87
N HIS A 48 -0.72 10.58 9.10
CA HIS A 48 0.44 11.00 9.88
C HIS A 48 1.32 9.84 10.35
N GLU A 49 0.78 8.62 10.41
CA GLU A 49 1.54 7.41 10.72
C GLU A 49 2.24 6.84 9.49
N ILE A 50 1.95 7.30 8.26
CA ILE A 50 2.66 6.84 7.07
C ILE A 50 4.01 7.57 6.94
N GLU A 51 5.09 6.81 6.84
CA GLU A 51 6.43 7.30 6.53
C GLU A 51 6.61 7.47 5.02
N GLY A 52 6.13 6.49 4.26
CA GLY A 52 6.24 6.52 2.81
C GLY A 52 5.59 5.33 2.14
N TYR A 53 5.70 5.31 0.81
CA TYR A 53 5.20 4.22 -0.01
C TYR A 53 6.25 3.81 -1.06
N ARG A 54 6.14 2.56 -1.51
CA ARG A 54 6.94 1.96 -2.57
C ARG A 54 6.02 1.25 -3.55
N VAL A 55 6.40 1.28 -4.82
CA VAL A 55 5.64 0.61 -5.87
C VAL A 55 6.61 -0.27 -6.65
N TRP A 56 6.36 -1.58 -6.67
CA TRP A 56 7.09 -2.55 -7.48
C TRP A 56 6.28 -2.88 -8.73
N LYS A 57 6.97 -2.93 -9.88
CA LYS A 57 6.37 -3.23 -11.19
C LYS A 57 7.31 -4.13 -12.00
N GLY A 58 6.73 -4.94 -12.89
CA GLY A 58 7.51 -5.76 -13.83
C GLY A 58 8.34 -6.82 -13.10
N ALA A 59 9.63 -6.92 -13.44
CA ALA A 59 10.52 -7.95 -12.87
C ALA A 59 10.68 -7.83 -11.35
N ASP A 60 10.56 -6.62 -10.79
CA ASP A 60 10.74 -6.38 -9.36
C ASP A 60 9.65 -7.04 -8.50
N THR A 61 8.52 -7.43 -9.10
CA THR A 61 7.44 -8.11 -8.37
C THR A 61 7.62 -9.62 -8.27
N ALA A 62 8.66 -10.18 -8.89
CA ALA A 62 8.92 -11.62 -8.89
C ALA A 62 9.04 -12.22 -7.47
N ILE A 63 9.53 -11.43 -6.52
CA ILE A 63 9.66 -11.82 -5.10
C ILE A 63 8.31 -12.06 -4.41
N PHE A 64 7.22 -11.53 -4.96
CA PHE A 64 5.87 -11.60 -4.40
C PHE A 64 4.98 -12.68 -5.04
N GLY A 65 5.53 -13.46 -5.97
CA GLY A 65 4.82 -14.56 -6.65
C GLY A 65 3.67 -14.09 -7.56
N ALA A 66 2.74 -15.01 -7.86
CA ALA A 66 1.67 -14.78 -8.84
C ALA A 66 0.75 -13.59 -8.49
N ARG A 67 0.59 -13.26 -7.20
CA ARG A 67 -0.23 -12.13 -6.73
C ARG A 67 0.41 -10.76 -6.97
N GLY A 68 1.74 -10.70 -7.13
CA GLY A 68 2.46 -9.47 -7.49
C GLY A 68 2.48 -9.18 -8.99
N SER A 69 1.93 -10.06 -9.83
CA SER A 69 1.93 -9.91 -11.30
C SER A 69 1.22 -8.62 -11.77
N ASN A 70 0.21 -8.16 -11.01
CA ASN A 70 -0.52 -6.91 -11.26
C ASN A 70 0.18 -5.66 -10.68
N GLY A 71 1.35 -5.82 -10.04
CA GLY A 71 2.03 -4.77 -9.29
C GLY A 71 1.84 -4.89 -7.78
N VAL A 72 2.78 -4.34 -7.02
CA VAL A 72 2.75 -4.32 -5.56
C VAL A 72 2.92 -2.90 -5.07
N ILE A 73 2.12 -2.50 -4.09
CA ILE A 73 2.22 -1.21 -3.42
C ILE A 73 2.41 -1.46 -1.94
N GLY A 74 3.56 -1.06 -1.42
CA GLY A 74 3.90 -1.14 -0.01
C GLY A 74 3.81 0.22 0.64
N PHE A 75 3.17 0.27 1.80
CA PHE A 75 3.14 1.40 2.69
C PHE A 75 3.99 1.07 3.92
N TYR A 76 4.79 2.03 4.34
CA TYR A 76 5.63 1.89 5.52
C TYR A 76 5.15 2.87 6.56
N THR A 77 4.83 2.38 7.74
CA THR A 77 4.45 3.23 8.86
C THR A 77 5.70 3.79 9.53
N ARG A 78 5.59 5.01 10.04
CA ARG A 78 6.56 5.55 10.98
C ARG A 78 6.50 4.69 12.22
N LYS A 79 7.52 3.87 12.40
CA LYS A 79 7.82 3.31 13.71
C LYS A 79 8.26 4.49 14.55
N ASP A 80 7.35 5.02 15.38
CA ASP A 80 7.74 5.95 16.43
C ASP A 80 8.90 5.30 17.17
N LEU A 81 10.09 5.87 16.98
CA LEU A 81 11.32 5.45 17.65
C LEU A 81 11.13 5.74 19.13
N GLY A 82 10.50 4.78 19.83
CA GLY A 82 10.26 4.76 21.27
C GLY A 82 10.24 6.15 21.89
N VAL A 83 9.18 6.94 21.62
CA VAL A 83 8.93 8.14 22.43
C VAL A 83 8.70 7.64 23.84
N ASN A 84 9.79 7.62 24.59
CA ASN A 84 9.84 7.36 26.00
C ASN A 84 9.06 8.52 26.63
N LYS A 85 7.75 8.33 26.77
CA LYS A 85 6.90 9.18 27.59
C LYS A 85 7.28 8.88 29.04
N ASN A 86 8.50 9.24 29.43
CA ASN A 86 8.82 9.47 30.82
C ASN A 86 7.87 10.57 31.26
N PRO A 87 6.88 10.32 32.14
CA PRO A 87 6.19 11.41 32.80
C PRO A 87 7.21 12.05 33.73
N ILE A 88 7.98 13.00 33.20
CA ILE A 88 8.81 13.88 34.01
C ILE A 88 7.84 14.81 34.74
N GLN A 89 7.44 14.37 35.93
CA GLN A 89 6.98 15.14 37.08
C GLN A 89 5.85 16.16 36.87
N GLN A 90 4.70 15.87 37.49
CA GLN A 90 4.28 16.51 38.74
C GLN A 90 3.17 15.70 39.41
#